data_AF-A0A962GLN7-F1
#
_entry.id   AF-A0A962GLN7-F1
#
_cell.length_a   1.000
_cell.length_b   1.000
_cell.length_c   1.000
_cell.angle_alpha   90.00
_cell.angle_beta   90.00
_cell.angle_gamma   90.00
#
_symmetry.space_group_name_H-M   'P 1'
#
loop_
_entity.id
_entity.type
_entity.pdbx_description
1 polymer ?
#
loop_
_entity_poly.entity_id
_entity_poly.type
_entity_poly.pdbx_seq_one_letter_code
_entity_poly.pdbx_strand_id
1 'polypeptide(L)'
;MKEQLLSDYDKTSISSENLQNELNRIVRDNKNATRLNQYFSLFDNNANSIVKCLVRPIVVKNLWRKNTNATKIYRDQKNLLAVPETTEFDYIIPKFHNDKEFLAKNTLSQESDIWLTMSSADAPQARYYHTAVWAGSEMIVWGGFSYFDTGGRYVVDGNWTATGSNNAPSGRDRHTGVWAGDSMIIWGGDTIMGRTDTGAIYFPDELIFANGFE
;
A
#
# COMPACT_ATOMS: atom_id res chain seq x y z
N MET A 1 -20.30 25.98 5.78
CA MET A 1 -21.36 24.94 5.75
C MET A 1 -20.82 23.51 5.73
N LYS A 2 -19.86 23.12 4.88
CA LYS A 2 -19.20 21.78 4.95
C LYS A 2 -18.17 21.66 6.08
N GLU A 3 -17.46 22.75 6.39
CA GLU A 3 -16.44 22.78 7.45
C GLU A 3 -17.02 22.77 8.87
N GLN A 4 -18.27 23.23 9.03
CA GLN A 4 -19.02 23.19 10.30
C GLN A 4 -19.47 21.77 10.69
N LEU A 5 -19.54 20.83 9.75
CA LEU A 5 -20.01 19.47 10.00
C LEU A 5 -18.93 18.56 10.58
N LEU A 6 -17.67 18.99 10.57
CA LEU A 6 -16.56 18.25 11.16
C LEU A 6 -16.44 18.45 12.67
N SER A 7 -16.93 19.59 13.19
CA SER A 7 -16.69 20.02 14.57
C SER A 7 -17.44 19.19 15.62
N ASP A 8 -18.59 18.58 15.26
CA ASP A 8 -19.36 17.76 16.20
C ASP A 8 -18.94 16.28 16.21
N TYR A 9 -18.05 15.87 15.29
CA TYR A 9 -17.57 14.48 15.21
C TYR A 9 -16.29 14.24 16.03
N ASP A 10 -15.82 15.25 16.77
CA ASP A 10 -14.58 15.24 17.56
C ASP A 10 -14.61 14.33 18.81
N LYS A 11 -15.63 13.47 18.96
CA LYS A 11 -15.63 12.36 19.93
C LYS A 11 -15.22 11.01 19.34
N THR A 12 -14.87 10.96 18.06
CA THR A 12 -14.07 9.88 17.46
C THR A 12 -12.86 10.53 16.83
N SER A 13 -11.91 10.90 17.68
CA SER A 13 -10.71 11.67 17.31
C SER A 13 -10.01 11.04 16.11
N ILE A 14 -9.94 11.77 15.00
CA ILE A 14 -9.02 11.45 13.91
C ILE A 14 -7.62 11.67 14.49
N SER A 15 -6.97 10.59 14.92
CA SER A 15 -5.61 10.65 15.44
C SER A 15 -4.62 11.06 14.35
N SER A 16 -3.51 11.68 14.74
CA SER A 16 -2.37 11.94 13.87
C SER A 16 -1.87 10.66 13.20
N GLU A 17 -1.92 9.54 13.92
CA GLU A 17 -1.62 8.20 13.41
C GLU A 17 -2.55 7.78 12.25
N ASN A 18 -3.86 8.00 12.37
CA ASN A 18 -4.81 7.70 11.29
C ASN A 18 -4.52 8.52 10.03
N LEU A 19 -4.08 9.77 10.20
CA LEU A 19 -3.70 10.65 9.10
C LEU A 19 -2.38 10.22 8.47
N GLN A 20 -1.39 9.85 9.26
CA GLN A 20 -0.11 9.34 8.76
C GLN A 20 -0.30 8.03 8.00
N ASN A 21 -1.12 7.10 8.52
CA ASN A 21 -1.41 5.83 7.86
C ASN A 21 -2.15 6.03 6.53
N GLU A 22 -3.08 6.99 6.46
CA GLU A 22 -3.75 7.30 5.21
C GLU A 22 -2.80 7.96 4.19
N LEU A 23 -1.88 8.82 4.64
CA LEU A 23 -0.83 9.38 3.77
C LEU A 23 0.06 8.26 3.20
N ASN A 24 0.48 7.31 4.05
CA ASN A 24 1.26 6.13 3.64
C ASN A 24 0.50 5.32 2.58
N ARG A 25 -0.79 5.06 2.81
CA ARG A 25 -1.65 4.33 1.86
C ARG A 25 -1.78 5.05 0.52
N ILE A 26 -2.00 6.37 0.54
CA ILE A 26 -2.15 7.18 -0.68
C ILE A 26 -0.90 7.12 -1.54
N VAL A 27 0.29 7.15 -0.93
CA VAL A 27 1.55 7.05 -1.68
C VAL A 27 1.78 5.63 -2.20
N ARG A 28 1.54 4.61 -1.38
CA ARG A 28 1.76 3.19 -1.72
C ARG A 28 0.84 2.68 -2.83
N ASP A 29 -0.47 2.94 -2.73
CA ASP A 29 -1.47 2.37 -3.64
C ASP A 29 -1.59 3.19 -4.95
N ASN A 30 -0.77 4.24 -5.09
CA ASN A 30 -0.84 5.13 -6.25
C ASN A 30 -0.23 4.50 -7.50
N LYS A 31 -1.05 4.36 -8.55
CA LYS A 31 -0.59 3.87 -9.86
C LYS A 31 0.22 4.88 -10.68
N ASN A 32 0.31 6.15 -10.25
CA ASN A 32 0.99 7.24 -10.95
C ASN A 32 1.70 8.19 -9.97
N ALA A 33 2.83 7.71 -9.43
CA ALA A 33 3.66 8.44 -8.48
C ALA A 33 4.13 9.81 -9.01
N THR A 34 4.38 9.94 -10.32
CA THR A 34 4.78 11.22 -10.95
C THR A 34 3.71 12.29 -10.78
N ARG A 35 2.45 11.93 -11.03
CA ARG A 35 1.33 12.86 -10.87
C ARG A 35 1.04 13.17 -9.41
N LEU A 36 1.19 12.20 -8.51
CA LEU A 36 1.02 12.45 -7.07
C LEU A 36 2.11 13.38 -6.51
N ASN A 37 3.35 13.23 -6.97
CA ASN A 37 4.45 14.15 -6.69
C ASN A 37 4.14 15.59 -7.15
N GLN A 38 3.57 15.76 -8.34
CA GLN A 38 3.16 17.07 -8.83
C GLN A 38 2.11 17.70 -7.90
N TYR A 39 1.15 16.92 -7.40
CA TYR A 39 0.19 17.43 -6.43
C TYR A 39 0.86 17.83 -5.10
N PHE A 40 1.82 17.06 -4.60
CA PHE A 40 2.52 17.39 -3.35
C PHE A 40 3.40 18.64 -3.51
N SER A 41 3.98 18.85 -4.69
CA SER A 41 4.73 20.09 -4.98
C SER A 41 3.87 21.35 -4.98
N LEU A 42 2.55 21.25 -5.20
CA LEU A 42 1.64 22.40 -5.07
C LEU A 42 1.49 22.86 -3.61
N PHE A 43 1.86 22.02 -2.65
CA PHE A 43 1.86 22.30 -1.22
C PHE A 43 3.28 22.50 -0.68
N ASP A 44 4.24 22.85 -1.55
CA ASP A 44 5.66 23.04 -1.21
C ASP A 44 6.30 21.80 -0.54
N ASN A 45 5.75 20.61 -0.78
CA ASN A 45 6.12 19.38 -0.07
C ASN A 45 6.08 19.54 1.47
N ASN A 46 5.19 20.40 1.98
CA ASN A 46 4.96 20.55 3.41
C ASN A 46 3.98 19.47 3.88
N ALA A 47 4.45 18.62 4.79
CA ALA A 47 3.68 17.48 5.29
C ALA A 47 2.39 17.89 5.99
N ASN A 48 2.42 18.97 6.79
CA ASN A 48 1.24 19.52 7.45
C ASN A 48 0.21 20.04 6.45
N SER A 49 0.65 20.74 5.41
CA SER A 49 -0.23 21.25 4.35
C SER A 49 -0.87 20.11 3.55
N ILE A 50 -0.08 19.10 3.18
CA ILE A 50 -0.56 17.91 2.47
C ILE A 50 -1.58 17.15 3.32
N VAL A 51 -1.26 16.89 4.59
CA VAL A 51 -2.16 16.15 5.48
C VAL A 51 -3.45 16.93 5.71
N LYS A 52 -3.36 18.24 5.95
CA LYS A 52 -4.52 19.09 6.21
C LYS A 52 -5.44 19.22 5.00
N CYS A 53 -4.88 19.41 3.80
CA CYS A 53 -5.64 19.76 2.61
C CYS A 53 -6.00 18.55 1.73
N LEU A 54 -5.21 17.47 1.75
CA LEU A 54 -5.43 16.29 0.92
C LEU A 54 -5.89 15.07 1.73
N VAL A 55 -5.18 14.75 2.82
CA VAL A 55 -5.39 13.48 3.53
C VAL A 55 -6.60 13.53 4.45
N ARG A 56 -6.72 14.59 5.26
CA ARG A 56 -7.81 14.77 6.23
C ARG A 56 -9.20 14.73 5.58
N PRO A 57 -9.47 15.40 4.45
CA PRO A 57 -10.76 15.29 3.76
C PRO A 57 -11.13 13.86 3.34
N ILE A 58 -10.13 13.05 2.96
CA ILE A 58 -10.33 11.65 2.55
C ILE A 58 -10.69 10.78 3.75
N VAL A 59 -9.93 10.88 4.84
CA VAL A 59 -10.19 10.15 6.10
C VAL A 59 -11.59 10.48 6.62
N VAL A 60 -11.92 11.77 6.67
CA VAL A 60 -13.24 12.26 7.06
C VAL A 60 -14.33 11.61 6.20
N LYS A 61 -14.22 11.70 4.88
CA LYS A 61 -15.22 11.11 3.96
C LYS A 61 -15.39 9.61 4.18
N ASN A 62 -14.30 8.89 4.44
CA ASN A 62 -14.33 7.45 4.71
C ASN A 62 -15.00 7.12 6.05
N LEU A 63 -14.77 7.93 7.09
CA LEU A 63 -15.44 7.81 8.39
C LEU A 63 -16.95 8.08 8.27
N TRP A 64 -17.33 9.12 7.54
CA TRP A 64 -18.74 9.42 7.23
C TRP A 64 -19.43 8.26 6.52
N ARG A 65 -18.75 7.62 5.56
CA ARG A 65 -19.31 6.47 4.83
C ARG A 65 -19.51 5.24 5.72
N LYS A 66 -18.70 5.07 6.77
CA LYS A 66 -18.76 3.93 7.70
C LYS A 66 -19.80 4.12 8.81
N ASN A 67 -20.22 5.36 9.11
CA ASN A 67 -21.17 5.65 10.19
C ASN A 67 -22.61 5.78 9.67
N THR A 68 -23.34 4.65 9.66
CA THR A 68 -24.73 4.54 9.18
C THR A 68 -25.79 5.27 10.02
N ASN A 69 -25.42 5.92 11.13
CA ASN A 69 -26.35 6.65 12.02
C ASN A 69 -26.24 8.20 11.96
N ALA A 70 -25.36 8.74 11.11
CA ALA A 70 -25.01 10.17 11.12
C ALA A 70 -26.12 11.14 10.66
N THR A 71 -27.25 10.63 10.14
CA THR A 71 -28.40 11.45 9.70
C THR A 71 -29.34 11.87 10.83
N LYS A 72 -29.19 11.36 12.07
CA LYS A 72 -30.10 11.68 13.19
C LYS A 72 -29.65 12.84 14.10
N ILE A 73 -28.40 13.26 14.02
CA ILE A 73 -27.75 14.16 15.01
C ILE A 73 -27.92 15.66 14.68
N TYR A 74 -28.38 15.99 13.47
CA TYR A 74 -28.41 17.37 12.95
C TYR A 74 -29.41 18.34 13.59
N ARG A 75 -30.28 17.91 14.51
CA ARG A 75 -31.37 18.77 15.02
C ARG A 75 -31.01 19.65 16.23
N ASP A 76 -29.94 19.36 16.99
CA ASP A 76 -29.94 19.81 18.39
C ASP A 76 -28.87 20.83 18.84
N GLN A 77 -27.89 21.29 18.05
CA GLN A 77 -26.79 22.07 18.66
C GLN A 77 -26.50 23.40 17.96
N LYS A 78 -27.18 24.45 18.44
CA LYS A 78 -27.04 25.87 18.05
C LYS A 78 -25.99 26.66 18.88
N ASN A 79 -25.27 26.07 19.83
CA ASN A 79 -24.71 26.87 20.95
C ASN A 79 -23.23 26.73 21.34
N LEU A 80 -22.31 26.20 20.53
CA LEU A 80 -20.94 25.94 21.04
C LEU A 80 -19.85 26.53 20.13
N LEU A 81 -19.67 27.84 20.26
CA LEU A 81 -18.60 28.64 19.66
C LEU A 81 -17.35 28.66 20.58
N ALA A 82 -16.35 27.81 20.32
CA ALA A 82 -14.94 28.02 20.71
C ALA A 82 -14.04 26.97 20.05
N VAL A 83 -13.04 27.39 19.26
CA VAL A 83 -12.08 26.53 18.53
C VAL A 83 -10.74 26.52 19.27
N PRO A 84 -10.17 25.36 19.68
CA PRO A 84 -8.77 25.29 20.07
C PRO A 84 -7.86 25.08 18.85
N GLU A 85 -6.75 25.79 18.81
CA GLU A 85 -5.69 25.64 17.81
C GLU A 85 -5.14 24.21 17.78
N THR A 86 -4.97 23.67 16.57
CA THR A 86 -4.42 22.33 16.33
C THR A 86 -2.93 22.31 16.64
N THR A 87 -2.51 21.48 17.59
CA THR A 87 -1.10 21.11 17.78
C THR A 87 -0.52 20.54 16.49
N GLU A 88 0.56 21.17 16.04
CA GLU A 88 1.36 20.79 14.88
C GLU A 88 2.04 19.43 15.16
N PHE A 89 1.82 18.45 14.28
CA PHE A 89 2.46 17.13 14.38
C PHE A 89 3.43 17.00 13.20
N ASP A 90 4.62 16.46 13.45
CA ASP A 90 5.63 16.23 12.41
C ASP A 90 5.26 15.00 11.57
N TYR A 91 4.47 15.20 10.51
CA TYR A 91 4.16 14.15 9.55
C TYR A 91 5.34 13.88 8.63
N ILE A 92 5.60 12.61 8.33
CA ILE A 92 6.67 12.19 7.42
C ILE A 92 6.04 11.93 6.06
N ILE A 93 6.49 12.65 5.03
CA ILE A 93 6.08 12.36 3.65
C ILE A 93 6.80 11.09 3.21
N PRO A 94 6.09 10.00 2.87
CA PRO A 94 6.71 8.78 2.39
C PRO A 94 7.45 9.05 1.09
N LYS A 95 8.63 8.45 0.93
CA LYS A 95 9.35 8.52 -0.34
C LYS A 95 8.50 7.88 -1.43
N PHE A 96 8.39 8.58 -2.55
CA PHE A 96 7.76 8.03 -3.73
C PHE A 96 8.72 7.07 -4.39
N HIS A 97 8.24 5.89 -4.74
CA HIS A 97 9.03 4.83 -5.37
C HIS A 97 9.63 5.20 -6.75
N ASN A 98 9.35 6.39 -7.27
CA ASN A 98 9.88 6.96 -8.51
C ASN A 98 10.64 8.27 -8.25
N ASP A 99 11.18 8.45 -7.05
CA ASP A 99 12.01 9.60 -6.73
C ASP A 99 13.22 9.69 -7.68
N LYS A 100 13.52 10.94 -8.06
CA LYS A 100 14.52 11.25 -9.09
C LYS A 100 15.91 10.68 -8.79
N GLU A 101 16.18 10.20 -7.58
CA GLU A 101 17.44 9.57 -7.19
C GLU A 101 17.52 8.09 -7.65
N PHE A 102 16.41 7.34 -7.56
CA PHE A 102 16.28 6.01 -8.19
C PHE A 102 16.26 6.16 -9.72
N LEU A 103 15.53 7.16 -10.22
CA LEU A 103 15.52 7.46 -11.65
C LEU A 103 16.89 7.97 -12.13
N ALA A 104 17.65 8.76 -11.37
CA ALA A 104 18.96 9.28 -11.78
C ALA A 104 20.02 8.19 -11.94
N LYS A 105 19.95 7.10 -11.15
CA LYS A 105 20.79 5.91 -11.40
C LYS A 105 20.45 5.20 -12.72
N ASN A 106 19.21 5.36 -13.21
CA ASN A 106 18.71 4.78 -14.47
C ASN A 106 18.45 5.83 -15.57
N THR A 107 18.84 7.10 -15.38
CA THR A 107 18.60 8.17 -16.35
C THR A 107 19.83 8.29 -17.24
N LEU A 108 19.95 7.37 -18.18
CA LEU A 108 20.38 7.74 -19.51
C LEU A 108 19.20 7.49 -20.45
N SER A 109 18.69 8.59 -21.00
CA SER A 109 17.70 8.70 -22.06
C SER A 109 16.29 8.18 -21.79
N GLN A 110 15.39 9.16 -21.64
CA GLN A 110 14.06 9.17 -22.24
C GLN A 110 14.07 8.42 -23.58
N GLU A 111 13.22 7.39 -23.69
CA GLU A 111 13.16 6.35 -24.74
C GLU A 111 14.21 5.22 -24.59
N SER A 112 13.90 4.18 -23.81
CA SER A 112 14.63 2.92 -23.92
C SER A 112 13.72 1.71 -23.60
N ASP A 113 13.18 1.09 -24.65
CA ASP A 113 12.65 -0.29 -24.64
C ASP A 113 13.84 -1.26 -24.57
N ILE A 114 14.50 -1.28 -23.41
CA ILE A 114 15.69 -2.09 -23.17
C ILE A 114 15.43 -3.00 -21.97
N TRP A 115 15.76 -4.27 -22.14
CA TRP A 115 15.75 -5.23 -21.05
C TRP A 115 17.03 -5.07 -20.22
N LEU A 116 16.88 -4.77 -18.93
CA LEU A 116 17.97 -4.78 -17.97
C LEU A 116 17.97 -6.10 -17.20
N THR A 117 19.15 -6.57 -16.83
CA THR A 117 19.28 -7.76 -15.98
C THR A 117 18.92 -7.40 -14.54
N MET A 118 18.18 -8.29 -13.87
CA MET A 118 17.82 -8.14 -12.46
C MET A 118 18.79 -8.93 -11.58
N SER A 119 18.88 -8.54 -10.30
CA SER A 119 19.63 -9.31 -9.32
C SER A 119 19.10 -10.74 -9.21
N SER A 120 20.01 -11.72 -9.19
CA SER A 120 19.73 -13.13 -8.90
C SER A 120 20.05 -13.52 -7.46
N ALA A 121 20.59 -12.59 -6.65
CA ALA A 121 20.86 -12.83 -5.24
C ALA A 121 19.53 -13.06 -4.50
N ASP A 122 19.44 -14.16 -3.76
CA ASP A 122 18.27 -14.61 -3.00
C ASP A 122 16.97 -14.75 -3.83
N ALA A 123 17.10 -14.74 -5.16
CA ALA A 123 15.97 -14.94 -6.06
C ALA A 123 15.42 -16.37 -5.90
N PRO A 124 14.10 -16.56 -6.09
CA PRO A 124 13.52 -17.89 -6.07
C PRO A 124 14.17 -18.82 -7.10
N GLN A 125 14.28 -20.10 -6.76
CA GLN A 125 14.73 -21.13 -7.70
C GLN A 125 13.97 -21.04 -9.04
N ALA A 126 14.68 -21.37 -10.13
CA ALA A 126 14.14 -21.34 -11.48
C ALA A 126 12.80 -22.10 -11.57
N ARG A 127 11.79 -21.43 -12.12
CA ARG A 127 10.39 -21.87 -12.10
C ARG A 127 9.64 -21.38 -13.34
N TYR A 128 8.64 -22.12 -13.78
CA TYR A 128 7.66 -21.72 -14.80
C TYR A 128 6.26 -22.14 -14.36
N TYR A 129 5.20 -21.61 -15.00
CA TYR A 129 3.81 -21.76 -14.51
C TYR A 129 3.59 -21.28 -13.07
N HIS A 130 4.42 -20.34 -12.60
CA HIS A 130 4.24 -19.61 -11.36
C HIS A 130 3.31 -18.41 -11.57
N THR A 131 2.79 -17.83 -10.48
CA THR A 131 2.13 -16.52 -10.54
C THR A 131 3.12 -15.44 -10.10
N ALA A 132 3.13 -14.32 -10.82
CA ALA A 132 3.74 -13.07 -10.41
C ALA A 132 2.68 -11.99 -10.30
N VAL A 133 2.59 -11.31 -9.15
CA VAL A 133 1.70 -10.15 -8.94
C VAL A 133 2.48 -8.96 -8.43
N TRP A 134 2.02 -7.74 -8.76
CA TRP A 134 2.59 -6.50 -8.27
C TRP A 134 1.76 -5.95 -7.11
N ALA A 135 2.42 -5.72 -5.97
CA ALA A 135 1.84 -5.29 -4.71
C ALA A 135 2.50 -3.99 -4.24
N GLY A 136 1.97 -2.84 -4.69
CA GLY A 136 2.55 -1.53 -4.37
C GLY A 136 3.97 -1.36 -4.96
N SER A 137 5.00 -1.57 -4.14
CA SER A 137 6.43 -1.46 -4.47
C SER A 137 7.14 -2.81 -4.65
N GLU A 138 6.43 -3.92 -4.46
CA GLU A 138 7.04 -5.24 -4.50
C GLU A 138 6.38 -6.15 -5.54
N MET A 139 7.18 -6.94 -6.23
CA MET A 139 6.68 -8.10 -6.98
C MET A 139 6.63 -9.30 -6.06
N ILE A 140 5.56 -10.07 -6.09
CA ILE A 140 5.48 -11.35 -5.39
C ILE A 140 5.40 -12.46 -6.43
N VAL A 141 6.35 -13.38 -6.38
CA VAL A 141 6.41 -14.59 -7.20
C VAL A 141 6.16 -15.79 -6.33
N TRP A 142 5.24 -16.68 -6.68
CA TRP A 142 4.96 -17.87 -5.88
C TRP A 142 4.60 -19.10 -6.74
N GLY A 143 5.01 -20.27 -6.23
CA GLY A 143 4.74 -21.58 -6.82
C GLY A 143 5.45 -21.84 -8.14
N GLY A 144 4.89 -22.74 -8.96
CA GLY A 144 5.42 -23.12 -10.27
C GLY A 144 5.92 -24.57 -10.34
N PHE A 145 6.35 -24.93 -11.55
CA PHE A 145 6.73 -26.29 -11.95
C PHE A 145 7.74 -26.91 -10.97
N SER A 146 7.58 -28.21 -10.70
CA SER A 146 8.11 -28.94 -9.53
C SER A 146 7.30 -28.76 -8.25
N TYR A 147 6.09 -28.17 -8.35
CA TYR A 147 5.18 -27.98 -7.22
C TYR A 147 5.83 -27.23 -6.07
N PHE A 148 6.46 -26.10 -6.37
CA PHE A 148 7.03 -25.26 -5.31
C PHE A 148 5.93 -24.72 -4.40
N ASP A 149 6.16 -24.78 -3.09
CA ASP A 149 5.41 -24.07 -2.04
C ASP A 149 6.12 -22.77 -1.61
N THR A 150 7.23 -22.45 -2.30
CA THR A 150 8.07 -21.29 -2.05
C THR A 150 7.79 -20.15 -3.03
N GLY A 151 8.24 -18.97 -2.66
CA GLY A 151 8.17 -17.76 -3.46
C GLY A 151 9.21 -16.72 -3.06
N GLY A 152 9.17 -15.57 -3.71
CA GLY A 152 10.02 -14.43 -3.40
C GLY A 152 9.29 -13.11 -3.61
N ARG A 153 9.61 -12.15 -2.75
CA ARG A 153 9.25 -10.75 -2.83
C ARG A 153 10.43 -9.99 -3.42
N TYR A 154 10.24 -9.31 -4.54
CA TYR A 154 11.24 -8.44 -5.15
C TYR A 154 10.88 -6.98 -4.86
N VAL A 155 11.79 -6.25 -4.23
CA VAL A 155 11.72 -4.79 -4.11
C VAL A 155 12.46 -4.18 -5.30
N VAL A 156 11.93 -3.10 -5.88
CA VAL A 156 12.50 -2.43 -7.07
C VAL A 156 13.95 -1.97 -6.90
N ASP A 157 14.41 -1.78 -5.66
CA ASP A 157 15.82 -1.52 -5.33
C ASP A 157 16.77 -2.73 -5.57
N GLY A 158 16.25 -3.85 -6.07
CA GLY A 158 17.05 -4.98 -6.53
C GLY A 158 17.17 -6.13 -5.53
N ASN A 159 16.41 -6.12 -4.43
CA ASN A 159 16.52 -7.12 -3.38
C ASN A 159 15.36 -8.11 -3.42
N TRP A 160 15.70 -9.40 -3.28
CA TRP A 160 14.73 -10.47 -3.07
C TRP A 160 14.64 -10.86 -1.61
N THR A 161 13.43 -11.16 -1.14
CA THR A 161 13.18 -11.75 0.18
C THR A 161 12.25 -12.93 0.03
N ALA A 162 12.57 -14.08 0.64
CA ALA A 162 11.70 -15.25 0.56
C ALA A 162 10.29 -14.94 1.12
N THR A 163 9.26 -15.55 0.52
CA THR A 163 7.92 -15.56 1.13
C THR A 163 7.92 -16.47 2.35
N GLY A 164 7.12 -16.14 3.38
CA GLY A 164 6.95 -17.00 4.54
C GLY A 164 6.42 -18.39 4.16
N SER A 165 6.86 -19.42 4.88
CA SER A 165 6.39 -20.81 4.73
C SER A 165 5.23 -21.16 5.66
N ASN A 166 4.90 -20.28 6.60
CA ASN A 166 3.85 -20.53 7.59
C ASN A 166 2.48 -20.55 6.92
N ASN A 167 1.75 -21.67 7.07
CA ASN A 167 0.44 -21.89 6.46
C ASN A 167 0.42 -21.70 4.93
N ALA A 168 1.57 -21.83 4.27
CA ALA A 168 1.61 -21.82 2.82
C ALA A 168 0.77 -22.99 2.28
N PRO A 169 -0.02 -22.78 1.20
CA PRO A 169 -0.72 -23.89 0.58
C PRO A 169 0.28 -24.89 0.01
N SER A 170 -0.17 -26.13 -0.18
CA SER A 170 0.65 -27.14 -0.85
C SER A 170 1.20 -26.61 -2.17
N GLY A 171 2.46 -26.91 -2.43
CA GLY A 171 3.13 -26.44 -3.63
C GLY A 171 2.38 -26.86 -4.90
N ARG A 172 2.30 -25.92 -5.84
CA ARG A 172 1.43 -26.03 -7.01
C ARG A 172 1.90 -25.18 -8.18
N ASP A 173 1.60 -25.64 -9.38
CA ASP A 173 1.79 -24.90 -10.62
C ASP A 173 0.45 -24.66 -11.32
N ARG A 174 0.44 -23.83 -12.37
CA ARG A 174 -0.76 -23.51 -13.17
C ARG A 174 -1.96 -22.98 -12.36
N HIS A 175 -1.70 -22.50 -11.15
CA HIS A 175 -2.68 -21.83 -10.31
C HIS A 175 -2.94 -20.42 -10.83
N THR A 176 -4.06 -19.82 -10.41
CA THR A 176 -4.31 -18.39 -10.64
C THR A 176 -3.93 -17.63 -9.39
N GLY A 177 -3.27 -16.49 -9.54
CA GLY A 177 -3.01 -15.56 -8.45
C GLY A 177 -3.41 -14.13 -8.82
N VAL A 178 -4.03 -13.42 -7.89
CA VAL A 178 -4.45 -12.02 -8.04
C VAL A 178 -4.09 -11.22 -6.80
N TRP A 179 -3.75 -9.94 -6.98
CA TRP A 179 -3.62 -9.00 -5.87
C TRP A 179 -4.95 -8.32 -5.58
N ALA A 180 -5.43 -8.39 -4.34
CA ALA A 180 -6.70 -7.79 -3.92
C ALA A 180 -6.57 -7.20 -2.51
N GLY A 181 -6.85 -5.90 -2.39
CA GLY A 181 -6.65 -5.15 -1.14
C GLY A 181 -5.17 -5.11 -0.78
N ASP A 182 -4.83 -5.75 0.33
CA ASP A 182 -3.47 -5.82 0.89
C ASP A 182 -2.89 -7.25 0.85
N SER A 183 -3.45 -8.12 0.00
CA SER A 183 -3.10 -9.54 -0.03
C SER A 183 -3.08 -10.13 -1.43
N MET A 184 -2.27 -11.18 -1.59
CA MET A 184 -2.31 -12.03 -2.77
C MET A 184 -3.23 -13.21 -2.51
N ILE A 185 -4.19 -13.44 -3.41
CA ILE A 185 -5.09 -14.60 -3.37
C ILE A 185 -4.63 -15.57 -4.45
N ILE A 186 -4.40 -16.82 -4.08
CA ILE A 186 -4.06 -17.92 -4.99
C ILE A 186 -5.20 -18.94 -4.99
N TRP A 187 -5.55 -19.46 -6.15
CA TRP A 187 -6.61 -20.46 -6.30
C TRP A 187 -6.31 -21.53 -7.34
N GLY A 188 -6.69 -22.77 -7.01
CA GLY A 188 -6.64 -23.92 -7.91
C GLY A 188 -5.22 -24.36 -8.27
N GLY A 189 -5.06 -24.86 -9.49
CA GLY A 189 -3.80 -25.36 -10.05
C GLY A 189 -3.63 -26.87 -9.93
N ASP A 190 -2.42 -27.33 -10.20
CA ASP A 190 -2.02 -28.73 -10.08
C ASP A 190 -1.01 -28.90 -8.95
N THR A 191 -1.25 -29.88 -8.09
CA THR A 191 -0.33 -30.30 -7.02
C THR A 191 0.27 -31.66 -7.36
N ILE A 192 1.21 -32.14 -6.53
CA ILE A 192 1.71 -33.51 -6.63
C ILE A 192 0.59 -34.57 -6.47
N MET A 193 -0.53 -34.22 -5.82
CA MET A 193 -1.69 -35.08 -5.64
C MET A 193 -2.74 -34.95 -6.77
N GLY A 194 -2.46 -34.10 -7.77
CA GLY A 194 -3.36 -33.80 -8.88
C GLY A 194 -4.00 -32.40 -8.79
N ARG A 195 -5.03 -32.20 -9.62
CA ARG A 195 -5.82 -30.96 -9.68
C ARG A 195 -6.43 -30.64 -8.33
N THR A 196 -6.35 -29.38 -7.95
CA THR A 196 -6.92 -28.89 -6.69
C THR A 196 -7.86 -27.71 -6.95
N ASP A 197 -8.89 -27.60 -6.13
CA ASP A 197 -9.84 -26.50 -6.07
C ASP A 197 -9.65 -25.62 -4.82
N THR A 198 -8.58 -25.84 -4.06
CA THR A 198 -8.27 -25.07 -2.85
C THR A 198 -7.61 -23.74 -3.19
N GLY A 199 -7.71 -22.78 -2.28
CA GLY A 199 -7.00 -21.50 -2.35
C GLY A 199 -6.32 -21.11 -1.04
N ALA A 200 -5.51 -20.06 -1.12
CA ALA A 200 -4.87 -19.45 0.04
C ALA A 200 -4.71 -17.95 -0.16
N ILE A 201 -4.57 -17.23 0.95
CA ILE A 201 -4.34 -15.79 0.97
C ILE A 201 -2.98 -15.56 1.62
N TYR A 202 -2.10 -14.87 0.90
CA TYR A 202 -0.80 -14.46 1.37
C TYR A 202 -0.85 -12.97 1.75
N PHE A 203 -0.53 -12.70 3.02
CA PHE A 203 -0.23 -11.37 3.52
C PHE A 203 1.28 -11.26 3.59
N PRO A 204 1.94 -10.38 2.80
CA PRO A 204 3.31 -10.03 3.10
C PRO A 204 3.35 -9.43 4.51
N ASP A 205 4.34 -9.80 5.32
CA ASP A 205 4.64 -9.10 6.58
C ASP A 205 4.57 -7.60 6.32
N GLU A 206 4.03 -6.83 7.28
CA GLU A 206 3.93 -5.37 7.17
C GLU A 206 5.15 -4.86 6.43
N LEU A 207 4.93 -4.21 5.27
CA LEU A 207 5.94 -3.34 4.65
C LEU A 207 6.58 -2.64 5.82
N ILE A 208 7.85 -2.96 6.14
CA ILE A 208 8.48 -2.51 7.37
C ILE A 208 8.26 -1.01 7.39
N PHE A 209 7.30 -0.58 8.21
CA PHE A 209 7.22 0.81 8.58
C PHE A 209 8.57 0.97 9.26
N ALA A 210 9.42 1.81 8.69
CA ALA A 210 10.58 2.32 9.40
C ALA A 210 10.06 3.13 10.59
N ASN A 211 9.44 2.46 11.56
CA ASN A 211 9.19 2.92 12.90
C ASN A 211 10.32 2.33 13.73
N GLY A 212 11.53 2.78 13.43
CA GLY A 212 12.59 2.81 14.42
C GLY A 212 12.28 3.96 15.36
N PHE A 213 11.55 3.67 16.43
CA PHE A 213 11.47 4.51 17.61
C PHE A 213 11.60 3.60 18.83
N GLU A 214 12.84 3.43 19.30
CA GLU A 214 13.12 3.38 20.74
C GLU A 214 13.12 4.81 21.28
#